data_AF-A0A5C6G992-F1
#
_entry.id   AF-A0A5C6G992-F1
#
_cell.length_a   1.000
_cell.length_b   1.000
_cell.length_c   1.000
_cell.angle_alpha   90.00
_cell.angle_beta   90.00
_cell.angle_gamma   90.00
#
_symmetry.space_group_name_H-M   'P 1'
#
loop_
_entity.id
_entity.type
_entity.pdbx_description
1 polymer ?
#
loop_
_entity_poly.entity_id
_entity_poly.type
_entity_poly.pdbx_seq_one_letter_code
_entity_poly.pdbx_strand_id
1 'polypeptide(L)'
;MHAGPPPYTLLDLGQHDLRNVDHDDEKTTVDGTLHFLNHDHDNITSLSFRYGVPAAALRRANNITSDHLLQGRKTILIPGEYYKGGLSLSPTPIDGEDEELRKSKIRRFMTSCKVFDYNVAQLYLEQSGYDLSASVQAYYSDENWERGQLRNKAKQAAARTRGQGLFWRT
;
A
#
# COMPACT_ATOMS: atom_id res chain seq x y z
N MET A 1 1.92 59.43 -10.21
CA MET A 1 2.87 58.82 -11.15
C MET A 1 2.77 57.30 -11.01
N HIS A 2 1.78 56.66 -11.63
CA HIS A 2 1.59 55.21 -11.55
C HIS A 2 2.31 54.55 -12.73
N ALA A 3 3.39 53.81 -12.45
CA ALA A 3 4.04 52.95 -13.45
C ALA A 3 3.13 51.76 -13.73
N GLY A 4 2.75 51.56 -15.00
CA GLY A 4 2.01 50.37 -15.45
C GLY A 4 2.87 49.11 -15.38
N PRO A 5 2.25 47.91 -15.33
CA PRO A 5 2.99 46.66 -15.29
C PRO A 5 3.82 46.46 -16.58
N PRO A 6 4.98 45.78 -16.49
CA PRO A 6 5.85 45.56 -17.63
C PRO A 6 5.15 44.70 -18.72
N PRO A 7 5.50 44.90 -20.00
CA PRO A 7 4.88 44.16 -21.10
C PRO A 7 5.28 42.68 -21.06
N TYR A 8 4.29 41.80 -21.22
CA TYR A 8 4.52 40.36 -21.32
C TYR A 8 5.24 40.02 -22.64
N THR A 9 6.46 39.53 -22.54
CA THR A 9 7.17 38.90 -23.66
C THR A 9 6.59 37.50 -23.88
N LEU A 10 6.14 37.20 -25.10
CA LEU A 10 5.75 35.84 -25.48
C LEU A 10 7.00 34.96 -25.42
N LEU A 11 7.01 33.99 -24.51
CA LEU A 11 7.97 32.89 -24.51
C LEU A 11 7.77 32.12 -25.82
N ASP A 12 8.74 32.26 -26.73
CA ASP A 12 8.92 31.43 -27.91
C ASP A 12 9.20 30.00 -27.43
N LEU A 13 8.15 29.18 -27.35
CA LEU A 13 8.29 27.74 -27.18
C LEU A 13 8.91 27.21 -28.47
N GLY A 14 10.22 26.97 -28.38
CA GLY A 14 11.05 26.42 -29.44
C GLY A 14 10.33 25.31 -30.20
N GLN A 15 10.35 25.46 -31.51
CA GLN A 15 9.97 24.46 -32.50
C GLN A 15 10.67 23.14 -32.15
N HIS A 16 9.91 22.19 -31.62
CA HIS A 16 10.36 20.81 -31.50
C HIS A 16 10.37 20.20 -32.90
N ASP A 17 11.55 20.31 -33.49
CA ASP A 17 12.12 19.49 -34.56
C ASP A 17 11.46 18.11 -34.68
N LEU A 18 10.64 17.93 -35.72
CA LEU A 18 10.10 16.64 -36.15
C LEU A 18 11.22 15.85 -36.83
N ARG A 19 12.16 15.33 -36.04
CA ARG A 19 13.06 14.28 -36.51
C ARG A 19 12.29 12.98 -36.60
N ASN A 20 11.84 12.66 -37.81
CA ASN A 20 11.66 11.29 -38.26
C ASN A 20 12.97 10.55 -37.96
N VAL A 21 12.90 9.60 -37.03
CA VAL A 21 13.98 8.63 -36.81
C VAL A 21 13.48 7.33 -37.40
N ASP A 22 14.19 6.92 -38.44
CA ASP A 22 14.01 5.68 -39.17
C ASP A 22 14.06 4.46 -38.25
N HIS A 23 13.37 3.42 -38.72
CA HIS A 23 13.10 2.17 -38.04
C HIS A 23 14.36 1.30 -37.96
N ASP A 24 14.87 1.06 -36.76
CA ASP A 24 15.80 -0.03 -36.47
C ASP A 24 15.07 -1.09 -35.63
N ASP A 25 14.98 -2.30 -36.18
CA ASP A 25 14.46 -3.54 -35.60
C ASP A 25 15.28 -3.99 -34.38
N GLU A 26 15.09 -3.31 -33.25
CA GLU A 26 15.45 -3.83 -31.93
C GLU A 26 14.16 -4.07 -31.14
N LYS A 27 14.07 -5.18 -30.42
CA LYS A 27 12.93 -5.56 -29.59
C LYS A 27 12.86 -4.63 -28.36
N THR A 28 12.55 -3.36 -28.61
CA THR A 28 12.35 -2.33 -27.61
C THR A 28 11.07 -2.72 -26.88
N THR A 29 11.21 -3.27 -25.68
CA THR A 29 10.12 -3.39 -24.74
C THR A 29 9.60 -1.98 -24.49
N VAL A 30 8.62 -1.54 -25.27
CA VAL A 30 7.96 -0.26 -25.09
C VAL A 30 7.48 -0.23 -23.65
N ASP A 31 8.07 0.66 -22.85
CA ASP A 31 7.80 0.71 -21.42
C ASP A 31 6.31 0.95 -21.23
N GLY A 32 5.61 -0.08 -20.74
CA GLY A 32 4.16 -0.07 -20.62
C GLY A 32 3.75 0.76 -19.41
N THR A 33 2.69 1.56 -19.57
CA THR A 33 2.18 2.37 -18.45
C THR A 33 1.40 1.49 -17.48
N LEU A 34 1.71 1.54 -16.18
CA LEU A 34 0.96 0.82 -15.15
C LEU A 34 -0.29 1.63 -14.74
N HIS A 35 -1.47 1.04 -14.83
CA HIS A 35 -2.74 1.63 -14.39
C HIS A 35 -3.25 0.93 -13.12
N PHE A 36 -3.64 1.70 -12.11
CA PHE A 36 -4.29 1.18 -10.90
C PHE A 36 -5.78 1.00 -11.14
N LEU A 37 -6.27 -0.21 -10.89
CA LEU A 37 -7.65 -0.58 -11.17
C LEU A 37 -8.58 -0.05 -10.07
N ASN A 38 -9.59 0.70 -10.50
CA ASN A 38 -10.77 0.96 -9.69
C ASN A 38 -11.88 -0.02 -10.10
N HIS A 39 -12.11 -1.06 -9.30
CA HIS A 39 -13.08 -2.10 -9.63
C HIS A 39 -14.53 -1.63 -9.82
N ASP A 40 -14.89 -0.47 -9.29
CA ASP A 40 -16.25 0.07 -9.43
C ASP A 40 -16.48 0.75 -10.79
N HIS A 41 -15.41 1.18 -11.48
CA HIS A 41 -15.48 2.01 -12.69
C HIS A 41 -14.61 1.52 -13.85
N ASP A 42 -13.60 0.70 -13.58
CA ASP A 42 -12.68 0.17 -14.57
C ASP A 42 -13.08 -1.25 -14.98
N ASN A 43 -13.25 -1.42 -16.29
CA ASN A 43 -13.40 -2.69 -16.96
C ASN A 43 -12.56 -2.67 -18.24
N ILE A 44 -12.37 -3.82 -18.89
CA ILE A 44 -11.51 -3.91 -20.09
C ILE A 44 -11.99 -2.94 -21.19
N THR A 45 -13.29 -2.77 -21.34
CA THR A 45 -13.88 -1.89 -22.34
C THR A 45 -13.69 -0.41 -22.00
N SER A 46 -13.90 0.00 -20.75
CA SER A 46 -13.71 1.39 -20.32
C SER A 46 -12.23 1.79 -20.36
N LEU A 47 -11.32 0.88 -20.01
CA LEU A 47 -9.89 1.08 -20.15
C LEU A 47 -9.45 1.17 -21.61
N SER A 48 -10.02 0.33 -22.48
CA SER A 48 -9.78 0.37 -23.92
C SER A 48 -10.12 1.74 -24.50
N PHE A 49 -11.26 2.31 -24.13
CA PHE A 49 -11.65 3.65 -24.56
C PHE A 49 -10.80 4.75 -23.94
N ARG A 50 -10.49 4.66 -22.64
CA ARG A 50 -9.70 5.69 -21.92
C ARG A 50 -8.29 5.82 -22.46
N TYR A 51 -7.65 4.70 -22.79
CA TYR A 51 -6.26 4.66 -23.26
C TYR A 51 -6.13 4.55 -24.78
N GLY A 52 -7.23 4.38 -25.51
CA GLY A 52 -7.21 4.16 -26.96
C GLY A 52 -6.58 2.82 -27.38
N VAL A 53 -6.52 1.84 -26.47
CA VAL A 53 -5.89 0.53 -26.72
C VAL A 53 -6.97 -0.49 -27.08
N PRO A 54 -6.82 -1.30 -28.14
CA PRO A 54 -7.78 -2.36 -28.44
C PRO A 54 -7.93 -3.36 -27.28
N ALA A 55 -9.16 -3.69 -26.89
CA ALA A 55 -9.45 -4.62 -25.80
C ALA A 55 -8.71 -5.98 -25.94
N ALA A 56 -8.58 -6.50 -27.17
CA ALA A 56 -7.84 -7.73 -27.44
C ALA A 56 -6.33 -7.59 -27.17
N ALA A 57 -5.73 -6.44 -27.50
CA ALA A 57 -4.32 -6.17 -27.22
C ALA A 57 -4.09 -6.03 -25.70
N LEU A 58 -4.98 -5.32 -25.01
CA LEU A 58 -4.93 -5.16 -23.56
C LEU A 58 -5.05 -6.51 -22.82
N ARG A 59 -5.94 -7.39 -23.28
CA ARG A 59 -6.09 -8.76 -22.76
C ARG A 59 -4.85 -9.61 -22.97
N ARG A 60 -4.26 -9.58 -24.17
CA ARG A 60 -3.03 -10.31 -24.49
C ARG A 60 -1.85 -9.84 -23.65
N ALA A 61 -1.67 -8.53 -23.51
CA ALA A 61 -0.57 -7.97 -22.74
C ALA A 61 -0.63 -8.31 -21.23
N ASN A 62 -1.82 -8.55 -20.69
CA ASN A 62 -2.04 -8.82 -19.27
C ASN A 62 -2.40 -10.27 -18.94
N ASN A 63 -2.39 -11.17 -19.93
CA ASN A 63 -2.83 -12.55 -19.80
C ASN A 63 -4.25 -12.65 -19.16
N ILE A 64 -5.20 -11.86 -19.67
CA ILE A 64 -6.59 -11.83 -19.21
C ILE A 64 -7.47 -12.50 -20.25
N THR A 65 -8.03 -13.67 -19.92
CA THR A 65 -8.95 -14.40 -20.80
C THR A 65 -10.41 -13.98 -20.60
N SER A 66 -10.79 -13.62 -19.37
CA SER A 66 -12.16 -13.22 -19.00
C SER A 66 -12.18 -11.97 -18.12
N ASP A 67 -13.29 -11.22 -18.16
CA ASP A 67 -13.41 -9.94 -17.47
C ASP A 67 -13.35 -10.08 -15.94
N HIS A 68 -13.81 -11.22 -15.40
CA HIS A 68 -13.73 -11.51 -13.96
C HIS A 68 -12.29 -11.58 -13.43
N LEU A 69 -11.32 -11.91 -14.27
CA LEU A 69 -9.91 -11.95 -13.87
C LEU A 69 -9.33 -10.55 -13.62
N LEU A 70 -10.03 -9.48 -14.03
CA LEU A 70 -9.66 -8.12 -13.70
C LEU A 70 -9.89 -7.82 -12.21
N GLN A 71 -10.94 -8.39 -11.61
CA GLN A 71 -11.31 -8.18 -10.21
C GLN A 71 -10.25 -8.69 -9.21
N GLY A 72 -9.47 -9.69 -9.60
CA GLY A 72 -8.40 -10.24 -8.76
C GLY A 72 -7.09 -9.46 -8.80
N ARG A 73 -7.02 -8.37 -9.57
CA ARG A 73 -5.79 -7.60 -9.80
C ARG A 73 -5.93 -6.17 -9.30
N LYS A 74 -4.88 -5.64 -8.68
CA LYS A 74 -4.82 -4.23 -8.28
C LYS A 74 -4.39 -3.31 -9.43
N THR A 75 -3.66 -3.85 -10.40
CA THR A 75 -3.04 -3.08 -11.49
C THR A 75 -3.14 -3.82 -12.81
N ILE A 76 -3.07 -3.05 -13.90
CA ILE A 76 -3.04 -3.55 -15.28
C ILE A 76 -1.96 -2.79 -16.06
N LEU A 77 -1.27 -3.50 -16.95
CA LEU A 77 -0.28 -2.92 -17.86
C LEU A 77 -0.97 -2.41 -19.12
N ILE A 78 -0.76 -1.15 -19.45
CA ILE A 78 -1.21 -0.53 -20.70
C ILE A 78 -0.04 -0.59 -21.70
N PRO A 79 -0.18 -1.30 -22.83
CA PRO A 79 0.89 -1.38 -23.83
C PRO A 79 1.25 -0.01 -24.41
N GLY A 80 2.53 0.35 -24.34
CA GLY A 80 3.07 1.58 -24.92
C GLY A 80 2.99 1.65 -26.44
N GLU A 81 2.76 0.51 -27.12
CA GLU A 81 2.53 0.44 -28.57
C GLU A 81 1.36 1.35 -29.02
N TYR A 82 0.33 1.42 -28.18
CA TYR A 82 -0.90 2.16 -28.46
C TYR A 82 -0.98 3.45 -27.64
N TYR A 83 -0.50 3.42 -26.40
CA TYR A 83 -0.55 4.55 -25.49
C TYR A 83 0.83 5.20 -25.32
N LYS A 84 1.10 6.27 -26.08
CA LYS A 84 2.33 7.07 -26.00
C LYS A 84 2.30 8.16 -24.93
N GLY A 85 1.22 8.21 -24.14
CA GLY A 85 1.02 9.26 -23.14
C GLY A 85 1.95 9.16 -21.93
N GLY A 86 2.59 8.01 -21.70
CA GLY A 86 3.62 7.80 -20.67
C GLY A 86 3.17 7.97 -19.21
N LEU A 87 1.96 8.48 -18.99
CA LEU A 87 1.40 8.84 -17.69
C LEU A 87 0.16 8.01 -17.41
N SER A 88 0.07 7.40 -16.24
CA SER A 88 -1.14 6.67 -15.84
C SER A 88 -2.29 7.64 -15.60
N LEU A 89 -3.43 7.41 -16.24
CA LEU A 89 -4.66 8.19 -16.06
C LEU A 89 -5.51 7.68 -14.87
N SER A 90 -5.07 6.66 -14.14
CA SER A 90 -5.74 6.20 -12.92
C SER A 90 -5.56 7.22 -11.79
N PRO A 91 -6.60 7.48 -10.98
CA PRO A 91 -6.38 8.03 -9.65
C PRO A 91 -5.43 7.10 -8.88
N THR A 92 -4.62 7.67 -8.00
CA THR A 92 -3.89 6.90 -6.99
C THR A 92 -4.85 5.95 -6.24
N PRO A 93 -4.36 4.84 -5.67
CA PRO A 93 -5.19 3.74 -5.17
C PRO A 93 -6.43 4.22 -4.40
N ILE A 94 -7.62 3.78 -4.82
CA ILE A 94 -8.91 4.33 -4.37
C ILE A 94 -9.22 4.11 -2.88
N ASP A 95 -8.53 3.17 -2.23
CA ASP A 95 -8.57 3.00 -0.78
C ASP A 95 -7.97 4.23 -0.04
N GLY A 96 -7.34 5.17 -0.76
CA GLY A 96 -6.61 6.28 -0.18
C GLY A 96 -5.23 5.84 0.29
N GLU A 97 -4.25 6.76 0.25
CA GLU A 97 -2.91 6.50 0.78
C GLU A 97 -2.98 6.03 2.25
N ASP A 98 -3.95 6.56 3.00
CA ASP A 98 -4.14 6.30 4.42
C ASP A 98 -4.54 4.85 4.74
N GLU A 99 -5.45 4.22 3.99
CA GLU A 99 -5.88 2.83 4.29
C GLU A 99 -4.82 1.79 3.89
N GLU A 100 -4.09 1.99 2.80
CA GLU A 100 -2.99 1.07 2.44
C GLU A 100 -1.80 1.24 3.42
N LEU A 101 -1.53 2.45 3.89
CA LEU A 101 -0.59 2.68 5.00
C LEU A 101 -1.07 1.98 6.27
N ARG A 102 -2.38 2.03 6.56
CA ARG A 102 -2.98 1.34 7.70
C ARG A 102 -2.81 -0.18 7.61
N LYS A 103 -3.22 -0.78 6.49
CA LYS A 103 -3.14 -2.23 6.25
C LYS A 103 -1.69 -2.73 6.21
N SER A 104 -0.77 -1.96 5.63
CA SER A 104 0.66 -2.32 5.63
C SER A 104 1.27 -2.24 7.03
N LYS A 105 0.93 -1.22 7.82
CA LYS A 105 1.36 -1.09 9.23
C LYS A 105 0.81 -2.22 10.09
N ILE A 106 -0.47 -2.60 9.92
CA ILE A 106 -1.08 -3.74 10.62
C ILE A 106 -0.31 -5.03 10.32
N ARG A 107 -0.07 -5.33 9.04
CA ARG A 107 0.71 -6.52 8.66
C ARG A 107 2.12 -6.51 9.23
N ARG A 108 2.76 -5.34 9.25
CA ARG A 108 4.10 -5.17 9.83
C ARG A 108 4.11 -5.36 11.34
N PHE A 109 3.11 -4.85 12.05
CA PHE A 109 2.93 -5.08 13.48
C PHE A 109 2.70 -6.56 13.79
N MET A 110 1.76 -7.20 13.08
CA MET A 110 1.46 -8.63 13.24
C MET A 110 2.71 -9.49 13.05
N THR A 111 3.55 -9.18 12.06
CA THR A 111 4.80 -9.91 11.81
C THR A 111 5.85 -9.66 12.90
N SER A 112 6.03 -8.39 13.31
CA SER A 112 7.03 -8.01 14.33
C SER A 112 6.71 -8.55 15.71
N CYS A 113 5.44 -8.55 16.10
CA CYS A 113 4.96 -9.01 17.40
C CYS A 113 4.54 -10.48 17.40
N LYS A 114 4.45 -11.13 16.21
CA LYS A 114 3.89 -12.48 16.01
C LYS A 114 2.43 -12.60 16.48
N VAL A 115 1.67 -11.53 16.30
CA VAL A 115 0.24 -11.47 16.62
C VAL A 115 -0.55 -11.88 15.38
N PHE A 116 -1.38 -12.92 15.49
CA PHE A 116 -2.23 -13.39 14.40
C PHE A 116 -3.64 -12.77 14.40
N ASP A 117 -4.02 -12.11 15.50
CA ASP A 117 -5.31 -11.43 15.62
C ASP A 117 -5.22 -10.01 15.06
N TYR A 118 -6.00 -9.77 14.01
CA TYR A 118 -6.10 -8.47 13.35
C TYR A 118 -6.67 -7.39 14.29
N ASN A 119 -7.62 -7.73 15.16
CA ASN A 119 -8.26 -6.78 16.06
C ASN A 119 -7.28 -6.24 17.10
N VAL A 120 -6.41 -7.12 17.62
CA VAL A 120 -5.35 -6.73 18.56
C VAL A 120 -4.35 -5.81 17.87
N ALA A 121 -3.92 -6.16 16.66
CA ALA A 121 -3.00 -5.31 15.90
C ALA A 121 -3.61 -3.93 15.57
N GLN A 122 -4.89 -3.89 15.19
CA GLN A 122 -5.61 -2.65 14.95
C GLN A 122 -5.68 -1.79 16.22
N LEU A 123 -6.02 -2.39 17.38
CA LEU A 123 -6.13 -1.67 18.64
C LEU A 123 -4.82 -0.96 19.03
N TYR A 124 -3.68 -1.68 18.99
CA TYR A 124 -2.38 -1.10 19.35
C TYR A 124 -1.92 -0.03 18.38
N LEU A 125 -2.28 -0.13 17.11
CA LEU A 125 -1.98 0.90 16.10
C LEU A 125 -2.89 2.11 16.24
N GLU A 126 -4.17 1.93 16.55
CA GLU A 126 -5.10 3.03 16.78
C GLU A 126 -4.73 3.84 18.03
N GLN A 127 -4.32 3.16 19.10
CA GLN A 127 -3.85 3.79 20.34
C GLN A 127 -2.57 4.63 20.16
N SER A 128 -1.70 4.27 19.23
CA SER A 128 -0.44 4.99 18.97
C SER A 128 -0.55 6.03 17.84
N GLY A 129 -1.75 6.26 17.29
CA GLY A 129 -1.92 7.10 16.09
C GLY A 129 -1.21 6.54 14.86
N TYR A 130 -1.16 5.21 14.74
CA TYR A 130 -0.49 4.45 13.69
C TYR A 130 1.04 4.63 13.63
N ASP A 131 1.69 4.93 14.75
CA ASP A 131 3.14 4.76 14.89
C ASP A 131 3.47 3.30 15.22
N LEU A 132 4.05 2.61 14.23
CA LEU A 132 4.41 1.20 14.35
C LEU A 132 5.41 0.95 15.50
N SER A 133 6.38 1.83 15.67
CA SER A 133 7.46 1.62 16.66
C SER A 133 6.91 1.73 18.08
N ALA A 134 6.09 2.75 18.33
CA ALA A 134 5.39 2.95 19.59
C ALA A 134 4.43 1.79 19.89
N SER A 135 3.64 1.33 18.91
CA SER A 135 2.75 0.17 19.08
C SER A 135 3.52 -1.09 19.46
N VAL A 136 4.62 -1.39 18.76
CA VAL A 136 5.43 -2.59 19.03
C VAL A 136 6.03 -2.52 20.43
N GLN A 137 6.54 -1.36 20.86
CA GLN A 137 7.06 -1.19 22.21
C GLN A 137 5.97 -1.35 23.28
N ALA A 138 4.78 -0.78 23.07
CA ALA A 138 3.65 -0.93 23.98
C ALA A 138 3.28 -2.41 24.16
N TYR A 139 3.17 -3.15 23.05
CA TYR A 139 2.88 -4.59 23.09
C TYR A 139 3.92 -5.39 23.88
N TYR A 140 5.22 -5.16 23.63
CA TYR A 140 6.27 -5.87 24.37
C TYR A 140 6.34 -5.45 25.85
N SER A 141 6.04 -4.19 26.16
CA SER A 141 5.95 -3.73 27.55
C SER A 141 4.85 -4.47 28.31
N ASP A 142 3.68 -4.62 27.70
CA ASP A 142 2.55 -5.34 28.29
C ASP A 142 2.87 -6.83 28.50
N GLU A 143 3.41 -7.52 27.48
CA GLU A 143 3.87 -8.90 27.57
C GLU A 143 4.88 -9.12 28.71
N ASN A 144 5.84 -8.19 28.85
CA ASN A 144 6.84 -8.25 29.90
C ASN A 144 6.24 -8.03 31.29
N TRP A 145 5.28 -7.11 31.39
CA TRP A 145 4.55 -6.86 32.64
C TRP A 145 3.71 -8.06 33.05
N GLU A 146 2.96 -8.67 32.12
CA GLU A 146 2.12 -9.85 32.37
C GLU A 146 2.95 -11.04 32.88
N ARG A 147 4.08 -11.32 32.23
CA ARG A 147 5.02 -12.37 32.68
C ARG A 147 5.56 -12.11 34.08
N GLY A 148 5.89 -10.85 34.39
CA GLY A 148 6.34 -10.43 35.71
C GLY A 148 5.27 -10.63 36.79
N GLN A 149 4.02 -10.27 36.49
CA GLN A 149 2.88 -10.43 37.38
C GLN A 149 2.56 -11.89 37.67
N LEU A 150 2.55 -12.76 36.66
CA LEU A 150 2.35 -14.20 36.86
C LEU A 150 3.42 -14.79 37.78
N ARG A 151 4.69 -14.41 37.60
CA ARG A 151 5.79 -14.84 38.46
C ARG A 151 5.64 -14.34 39.89
N ASN A 152 5.22 -13.09 40.07
CA ASN A 152 4.98 -12.51 41.39
C ASN A 152 3.78 -13.16 42.10
N LYS A 153 2.67 -13.40 41.38
CA LYS A 153 1.52 -14.15 41.87
C LYS A 153 1.91 -15.57 42.29
N ALA A 154 2.74 -16.27 41.51
CA ALA A 154 3.25 -17.60 41.86
C ALA A 154 4.14 -17.57 43.12
N LYS A 155 5.02 -16.58 43.26
CA LYS A 155 5.83 -16.40 44.49
C LYS A 155 4.97 -16.12 45.71
N GLN A 156 3.95 -15.27 45.58
CA GLN A 156 3.01 -14.97 46.67
C GLN A 156 2.19 -16.22 47.06
N ALA A 157 1.73 -17.01 46.08
CA ALA A 157 1.03 -18.26 46.34
C ALA A 157 1.93 -19.25 47.10
N ALA A 158 3.18 -19.44 46.67
CA ALA A 158 4.15 -20.32 47.33
C ALA A 158 4.55 -19.85 48.74
N ALA A 159 4.62 -18.52 48.96
CA ALA A 159 4.87 -17.95 50.28
C ALA A 159 3.68 -18.22 51.23
N ARG A 160 2.44 -18.10 50.74
CA ARG A 160 1.24 -18.45 51.52
C ARG A 160 1.20 -19.93 51.88
N THR A 161 1.59 -20.84 50.97
CA THR A 161 1.64 -22.29 51.26
C THR A 161 2.72 -22.65 52.28
N ARG A 162 3.91 -22.03 52.20
CA ARG A 162 4.98 -22.24 53.19
C ARG A 162 4.63 -21.69 54.57
N GLY A 163 3.92 -20.56 54.63
CA GLY A 163 3.40 -20.01 55.88
C GLY A 163 2.42 -20.98 56.54
N GLN A 164 1.51 -21.61 55.80
CA GLN A 164 0.49 -22.51 56.34
C GLN A 164 1.01 -23.88 56.84
N GLY A 165 2.26 -24.26 56.53
CA GLY A 165 2.76 -25.62 56.68
C GLY A 165 3.45 -25.99 58.01
N LEU A 166 3.62 -25.08 58.97
CA LEU A 166 4.45 -25.33 60.16
C LEU A 166 3.75 -25.06 61.51
N PHE A 167 2.43 -24.93 61.55
CA PHE A 167 1.70 -24.59 62.79
C PHE A 167 1.04 -25.78 63.52
N TRP A 168 1.21 -27.03 63.04
CA TRP A 168 0.52 -28.21 63.59
C TRP A 168 1.43 -29.39 63.98
N ARG A 169 2.76 -29.21 63.99
CA ARG A 169 3.68 -30.26 64.47
C ARG A 169 4.20 -29.84 65.85
N THR A 170 3.51 -30.40 66.84
CA THR A 170 3.81 -30.49 68.27
C THR A 170 5.21 -30.96 68.58
#